data_AF-A0A1Q7JJW1-F1
#
_entry.id   AF-A0A1Q7JJW1-F1
#
_cell.length_a   1.000
_cell.length_b   1.000
_cell.length_c   1.000
_cell.angle_alpha   90.00
_cell.angle_beta   90.00
_cell.angle_gamma   90.00
#
_symmetry.space_group_name_H-M   'P 1'
#
loop_
_entity.id
_entity.type
_entity.pdbx_description
1 polymer ?
#
loop_
_entity_poly.entity_id
_entity_poly.type
_entity_poly.pdbx_seq_one_letter_code
_entity_poly.pdbx_strand_id
1 'polypeptide(L)'
;MFERLRDALRAALDAATPTGDLRELVRQMHEAVVDAKVAVQEMRQALARTDVEVAAERQRLADAERRGRLAAEIQDGETVEVAQRFTAKHRERVGVLERKRAAQQDELALAERDLTEMQAQLHKAELDRPQGGGERSTEQAWRDLQAAGGERPGVDLRDELLKSEMDRAAREAAAERQLEEMKKKLRKD
;
A
#
# COMPACT_ATOMS: atom_id res chain seq x y z
N MET A 1 -36.44 29.30 0.48
CA MET A 1 -35.38 29.49 1.51
C MET A 1 -34.46 28.27 1.60
N PHE A 2 -35.02 27.04 1.70
CA PHE A 2 -34.25 25.79 1.71
C PHE A 2 -33.43 25.50 0.45
N GLU A 3 -33.87 25.98 -0.71
CA GLU A 3 -33.14 25.77 -1.99
C GLU A 3 -31.84 26.55 -2.02
N ARG A 4 -31.85 27.84 -1.65
CA ARG A 4 -30.63 28.64 -1.50
C ARG A 4 -29.66 28.07 -0.47
N LEU A 5 -30.16 27.45 0.60
CA LEU A 5 -29.31 26.77 1.60
C LEU A 5 -28.73 25.47 1.04
N ARG A 6 -29.49 24.73 0.23
CA ARG A 6 -29.05 23.50 -0.46
C ARG A 6 -28.03 23.80 -1.55
N ASP A 7 -28.21 24.89 -2.28
CA ASP A 7 -27.29 25.33 -3.32
C ASP A 7 -26.01 25.90 -2.71
N ALA A 8 -26.12 26.63 -1.59
CA ALA A 8 -24.97 27.06 -0.80
C ALA A 8 -24.23 25.86 -0.18
N LEU A 9 -24.95 24.83 0.28
CA LEU A 9 -24.35 23.60 0.81
C LEU A 9 -23.67 22.78 -0.31
N ARG A 10 -24.26 22.71 -1.51
CA ARG A 10 -23.64 22.08 -2.69
C ARG A 10 -22.39 22.83 -3.15
N ALA A 11 -22.48 24.15 -3.30
CA ALA A 11 -21.33 24.97 -3.65
C ALA A 11 -20.24 24.90 -2.57
N ALA A 12 -20.60 24.77 -1.29
CA ALA A 12 -19.65 24.56 -0.20
C ALA A 12 -19.04 23.15 -0.22
N LEU A 13 -19.78 22.10 -0.61
CA LEU A 13 -19.25 20.74 -0.75
C LEU A 13 -18.36 20.59 -2.00
N ASP A 14 -18.70 21.26 -3.10
CA ASP A 14 -17.88 21.32 -4.32
C ASP A 14 -16.60 22.14 -4.08
N ALA A 15 -16.68 23.21 -3.28
CA ALA A 15 -15.50 24.00 -2.86
C ALA A 15 -14.67 23.30 -1.76
N ALA A 16 -15.29 22.47 -0.92
CA ALA A 16 -14.63 21.69 0.14
C ALA A 16 -14.08 20.34 -0.34
N THR A 17 -14.29 20.00 -1.62
CA THR A 17 -13.56 18.92 -2.27
C THR A 17 -12.48 19.54 -3.16
N PRO A 18 -11.32 19.96 -2.62
CA PRO A 18 -10.14 19.99 -3.45
C PRO A 18 -9.95 18.56 -3.94
N THR A 19 -10.27 18.31 -5.21
CA THR A 19 -9.81 17.14 -5.94
C THR A 19 -8.29 17.30 -6.09
N GLY A 20 -7.56 17.22 -4.99
CA GLY A 20 -6.19 16.72 -5.05
C GLY A 20 -6.33 15.36 -5.74
N ASP A 21 -5.77 15.26 -6.93
CA ASP A 21 -6.00 14.17 -7.86
C ASP A 21 -5.82 12.85 -7.12
N LEU A 22 -6.89 12.09 -6.87
CA LEU A 22 -6.82 10.81 -6.14
C LEU A 22 -5.79 9.88 -6.79
N ARG A 23 -5.52 10.06 -8.09
CA ARG A 23 -4.45 9.39 -8.82
C ARG A 23 -3.07 9.82 -8.33
N GLU A 24 -2.86 11.11 -8.12
CA GLU A 24 -1.62 11.67 -7.58
C GLU A 24 -1.40 11.22 -6.14
N LEU A 25 -2.44 11.19 -5.30
CA LEU A 25 -2.34 10.63 -3.95
C LEU A 25 -1.94 9.15 -3.98
N VAL A 26 -2.61 8.32 -4.79
CA VAL A 26 -2.28 6.90 -4.92
C VAL A 26 -0.86 6.71 -5.50
N ARG A 27 -0.43 7.58 -6.43
CA ARG A 27 0.94 7.58 -6.96
C ARG A 27 1.95 7.83 -5.85
N GLN A 28 1.71 8.83 -5.00
CA GLN A 28 2.56 9.14 -3.85
C GLN A 28 2.58 7.99 -2.82
N MET A 29 1.43 7.35 -2.56
CA MET A 29 1.37 6.16 -1.70
C MET A 29 2.18 5.00 -2.27
N HIS A 30 2.11 4.79 -3.59
CA HIS A 30 2.90 3.75 -4.26
C HIS A 30 4.40 4.05 -4.15
N GLU A 31 4.82 5.30 -4.39
CA GLU A 31 6.21 5.75 -4.23
C GLU A 31 6.70 5.51 -2.79
N ALA A 32 5.92 5.94 -1.79
CA ALA A 32 6.25 5.72 -0.38
C ALA A 32 6.36 4.23 -0.01
N VAL A 33 5.49 3.36 -0.55
CA VAL A 33 5.57 1.91 -0.34
C VAL A 33 6.82 1.32 -0.98
N VAL A 34 7.23 1.80 -2.15
CA VAL A 34 8.48 1.36 -2.80
C VAL A 34 9.68 1.76 -1.96
N ASP A 35 9.73 3.01 -1.50
CA ASP A 35 10.80 3.51 -0.64
C ASP A 35 10.88 2.73 0.68
N ALA A 36 9.74 2.49 1.32
CA ALA A 36 9.65 1.69 2.54
C ALA A 36 10.15 0.24 2.31
N LYS A 37 9.84 -0.38 1.16
CA LYS A 37 10.39 -1.71 0.80
C LYS A 37 11.90 -1.69 0.70
N VAL A 38 12.47 -0.66 0.06
CA VAL A 38 13.94 -0.52 -0.07
C VAL A 38 14.56 -0.37 1.32
N ALA A 39 14.01 0.51 2.15
CA ALA A 39 14.48 0.71 3.53
C ALA A 39 14.44 -0.59 4.35
N VAL A 40 13.35 -1.36 4.28
CA VAL A 40 13.25 -2.67 4.95
C VAL A 40 14.33 -3.64 4.46
N GLN A 41 14.64 -3.68 3.16
CA GLN A 41 15.73 -4.52 2.65
C GLN A 41 17.10 -4.06 3.17
N GLU A 42 17.35 -2.76 3.22
CA GLU A 42 18.59 -2.21 3.78
C GLU A 42 18.74 -2.55 5.27
N MET A 43 17.66 -2.48 6.04
CA MET A 43 17.62 -2.89 7.45
C MET A 43 17.93 -4.38 7.61
N ARG A 44 17.34 -5.25 6.77
CA ARG A 44 17.65 -6.69 6.75
C ARG A 44 19.12 -6.96 6.44
N GLN A 45 19.70 -6.24 5.48
CA GLN A 45 21.12 -6.36 5.15
C GLN A 45 22.02 -5.82 6.27
N ALA A 46 21.63 -4.74 6.94
CA ALA A 46 22.35 -4.20 8.10
C ALA A 46 22.33 -5.18 9.28
N LEU A 47 21.20 -5.84 9.53
CA LEU A 47 21.08 -6.90 10.53
C LEU A 47 21.98 -8.10 10.16
N ALA A 48 21.93 -8.58 8.91
CA ALA A 48 22.77 -9.69 8.46
C ALA A 48 24.27 -9.40 8.62
N ARG A 49 24.71 -8.17 8.32
CA ARG A 49 26.10 -7.75 8.57
C ARG A 49 26.45 -7.79 10.06
N THR A 50 25.56 -7.31 10.92
CA THR A 50 25.76 -7.35 12.38
C THR A 50 25.78 -8.80 12.89
N ASP A 51 25.00 -9.71 12.33
CA ASP A 51 25.04 -11.14 12.67
C ASP A 51 26.40 -11.77 12.36
N VAL A 52 26.99 -11.42 11.21
CA VAL A 52 28.36 -11.83 10.86
C VAL A 52 29.38 -11.23 11.84
N GLU A 53 29.25 -9.96 12.21
CA GLU A 53 30.13 -9.31 13.19
C GLU A 53 30.06 -9.98 14.57
N VAL A 54 28.85 -10.28 15.05
CA VAL A 54 28.62 -11.01 16.31
C VAL A 54 29.28 -12.39 16.27
N ALA A 55 29.07 -13.14 15.19
CA ALA A 55 29.66 -14.46 15.04
C ALA A 55 31.20 -14.41 15.04
N ALA A 56 31.78 -13.47 14.29
CA ALA A 56 33.23 -13.28 14.23
C ALA A 56 33.82 -12.86 15.60
N GLU A 57 33.13 -12.00 16.35
CA GLU A 57 33.58 -11.59 17.68
C GLU A 57 33.47 -12.71 18.71
N ARG A 58 32.39 -13.50 18.67
CA ARG A 58 32.24 -14.70 19.52
C ARG A 58 33.34 -15.72 19.25
N GLN A 59 33.73 -15.91 17.99
CA GLN A 59 34.87 -16.76 17.64
C GLN A 59 36.18 -16.22 18.25
N ARG A 60 36.45 -14.92 18.13
CA ARG A 60 37.63 -14.29 18.75
C ARG A 60 37.65 -14.46 20.27
N LEU A 61 36.50 -14.31 20.93
CA LEU A 61 36.35 -14.56 22.36
C LEU A 61 36.72 -16.02 22.71
N ALA A 62 36.14 -16.99 21.99
CA ALA A 62 36.39 -18.41 22.23
C ALA A 62 37.87 -18.77 22.03
N ASP A 63 38.54 -18.17 21.03
CA ASP A 63 39.95 -18.41 20.76
C ASP A 63 40.86 -17.76 21.81
N ALA A 64 40.54 -16.57 22.30
CA ALA A 64 41.26 -15.95 23.42
C ALA A 64 41.14 -16.80 24.70
N GLU A 65 39.94 -17.29 25.02
CA GLU A 65 39.70 -18.17 26.16
C GLU A 65 40.45 -19.51 26.02
N ARG A 66 40.46 -20.10 24.81
CA ARG A 66 41.19 -21.33 24.53
C ARG A 66 42.69 -21.16 24.71
N ARG A 67 43.26 -20.08 24.15
CA ARG A 67 44.70 -19.77 24.28
C ARG A 67 45.09 -19.51 25.74
N GLY A 68 44.25 -18.80 26.49
CA GLY A 68 44.47 -18.59 27.93
C GLY A 68 44.50 -19.90 28.72
N ARG A 69 43.62 -20.86 28.41
CA ARG A 69 43.65 -22.20 29.03
C ARG A 69 44.93 -22.97 28.69
N LEU A 70 45.31 -23.01 27.42
CA LEU A 70 46.54 -23.69 26.98
C LEU A 70 47.80 -23.08 27.60
N ALA A 71 47.85 -21.75 27.72
CA ALA A 71 48.96 -21.06 28.39
C ALA A 71 49.04 -21.40 29.88
N ALA A 72 47.89 -21.51 30.55
CA ALA A 72 47.83 -21.92 31.95
C ALA A 72 48.35 -23.36 32.15
N GLU A 73 48.04 -24.27 31.24
CA GLU A 73 48.52 -25.67 31.29
C GLU A 73 50.06 -25.75 31.23
N ILE A 74 50.71 -24.88 30.47
CA ILE A 74 52.18 -24.81 30.37
C ILE A 74 52.82 -23.80 31.34
N GLN A 75 52.03 -23.23 32.26
CA GLN A 75 52.48 -22.25 33.25
C GLN A 75 53.08 -20.96 32.66
N ASP A 76 52.66 -20.57 31.45
CA ASP A 76 53.02 -19.29 30.84
C ASP A 76 52.10 -18.17 31.39
N GLY A 77 52.53 -17.58 32.52
CA GLY A 77 51.77 -16.54 33.22
C GLY A 77 51.54 -15.27 32.39
N GLU A 78 52.51 -14.87 31.57
CA GLU A 78 52.38 -13.65 30.74
C GLU A 78 51.28 -13.83 29.69
N THR A 79 51.28 -14.97 28.99
CA THR A 79 50.23 -15.26 28.01
C THR A 79 48.86 -15.42 28.67
N VAL A 80 48.78 -15.97 29.88
CA VAL A 80 47.52 -16.05 30.65
C VAL A 80 46.96 -14.65 30.93
N GLU A 81 47.79 -13.73 31.42
CA GLU A 81 47.35 -12.35 31.71
C GLU A 81 46.91 -11.59 30.45
N VAL A 82 47.64 -11.78 29.35
CA VAL A 82 47.24 -11.22 28.04
C VAL A 82 45.90 -11.81 27.62
N ALA A 83 45.74 -13.13 27.64
CA ALA A 83 44.51 -13.79 27.24
C ALA A 83 43.30 -13.31 28.07
N GLN A 84 43.45 -13.14 29.39
CA GLN A 84 42.40 -12.62 30.26
C GLN A 84 41.94 -11.21 29.84
N ARG A 85 42.87 -10.31 29.53
CA ARG A 85 42.56 -8.95 29.04
C ARG A 85 41.80 -8.98 27.72
N PHE A 86 42.24 -9.82 26.77
CA PHE A 86 41.55 -9.98 25.48
C PHE A 86 40.17 -10.61 25.64
N THR A 87 40.04 -11.65 26.46
CA THR A 87 38.74 -12.27 26.78
C THR A 87 37.77 -11.25 27.36
N ALA A 88 38.20 -10.43 28.33
CA ALA A 88 37.35 -9.38 28.90
C ALA A 88 36.87 -8.39 27.83
N LYS A 89 37.81 -7.89 27.00
CA LYS A 89 37.51 -6.97 25.90
C LYS A 89 36.54 -7.55 24.87
N HIS A 90 36.77 -8.80 24.44
CA HIS A 90 35.91 -9.46 23.46
C HIS A 90 34.53 -9.74 24.06
N ARG A 91 34.43 -10.11 25.33
CA ARG A 91 33.14 -10.32 26.02
C ARG A 91 32.31 -9.04 26.08
N GLU A 92 32.93 -7.92 26.41
CA GLU A 92 32.27 -6.62 26.39
C GLU A 92 31.76 -6.28 24.98
N ARG A 93 32.61 -6.45 23.96
CA ARG A 93 32.25 -6.16 22.57
C ARG A 93 31.13 -7.07 22.05
N VAL A 94 31.15 -8.37 22.37
CA VAL A 94 30.03 -9.28 22.08
C VAL A 94 28.74 -8.75 22.69
N GLY A 95 28.76 -8.35 23.97
CA GLY A 95 27.57 -7.82 24.64
C GLY A 95 27.03 -6.55 23.99
N VAL A 96 27.90 -5.65 23.52
CA VAL A 96 27.48 -4.44 22.77
C VAL A 96 26.86 -4.82 21.43
N LEU A 97 27.50 -5.72 20.67
CA LEU A 97 27.01 -6.15 19.36
C LEU A 97 25.69 -6.91 19.46
N GLU A 98 25.50 -7.71 20.50
CA GLU A 98 24.23 -8.42 20.75
C GLU A 98 23.09 -7.45 21.07
N ARG A 99 23.33 -6.40 21.87
CA ARG A 99 22.33 -5.34 22.11
C ARG A 99 22.01 -4.57 20.84
N LYS A 100 23.02 -4.23 20.03
CA LYS A 100 22.83 -3.61 18.71
C LYS A 100 21.98 -4.49 17.81
N ARG A 101 22.28 -5.79 17.75
CA ARG A 101 21.52 -6.77 16.98
C ARG A 101 20.06 -6.82 17.43
N ALA A 102 19.80 -6.92 18.73
CA ALA A 102 18.44 -6.95 19.27
C ALA A 102 17.66 -5.69 18.89
N ALA A 103 18.25 -4.51 19.06
CA ALA A 103 17.62 -3.26 18.64
C ALA A 103 17.31 -3.25 17.13
N GLN A 104 18.25 -3.69 16.28
CA GLN A 104 18.00 -3.78 14.83
C GLN A 104 16.88 -4.76 14.47
N GLN A 105 16.73 -5.86 15.21
CA GLN A 105 15.63 -6.81 15.03
C GLN A 105 14.28 -6.19 15.39
N ASP A 106 14.23 -5.45 16.50
CA ASP A 106 13.02 -4.76 16.95
C ASP A 106 12.59 -3.66 15.97
N GLU A 107 13.54 -2.83 15.51
CA GLU A 107 13.32 -1.80 14.50
C GLU A 107 12.83 -2.40 13.18
N LEU A 108 13.45 -3.49 12.72
CA LEU A 108 13.01 -4.19 11.51
C LEU A 108 11.57 -4.70 11.66
N ALA A 109 11.22 -5.26 12.82
CA ALA A 109 9.88 -5.76 13.08
C ALA A 109 8.82 -4.64 13.10
N LEU A 110 9.19 -3.41 13.51
CA LEU A 110 8.32 -2.24 13.39
C LEU A 110 8.17 -1.81 11.93
N ALA A 111 9.28 -1.65 11.21
CA ALA A 111 9.26 -1.25 9.80
C ALA A 111 8.48 -2.24 8.91
N GLU A 112 8.54 -3.54 9.19
CA GLU A 112 7.76 -4.56 8.48
C GLU A 112 6.25 -4.45 8.75
N ARG A 113 5.86 -4.07 9.98
CA ARG A 113 4.46 -3.79 10.32
C ARG A 113 3.97 -2.54 9.61
N ASP A 114 4.73 -1.45 9.67
CA ASP A 114 4.41 -0.19 9.00
C ASP A 114 4.27 -0.39 7.49
N LEU A 115 5.18 -1.14 6.87
CA LEU A 115 5.09 -1.48 5.44
C LEU A 115 3.80 -2.25 5.12
N THR A 116 3.42 -3.20 5.98
CA THR A 116 2.16 -3.97 5.80
C THR A 116 0.95 -3.05 5.88
N GLU A 117 0.94 -2.10 6.82
CA GLU A 117 -0.12 -1.10 6.95
C GLU A 117 -0.19 -0.17 5.74
N MET A 118 0.95 0.33 5.26
CA MET A 118 1.02 1.17 4.06
C MET A 118 0.51 0.42 2.82
N GLN A 119 0.84 -0.87 2.68
CA GLN A 119 0.33 -1.71 1.60
C GLN A 119 -1.20 -1.89 1.69
N ALA A 120 -1.74 -2.10 2.89
CA ALA A 120 -3.18 -2.21 3.10
C ALA A 120 -3.90 -0.89 2.77
N GLN A 121 -3.33 0.25 3.15
CA GLN A 121 -3.86 1.58 2.82
C GLN A 121 -3.83 1.82 1.31
N LEU A 122 -2.72 1.49 0.63
CA LEU A 122 -2.60 1.60 -0.82
C LEU A 122 -3.65 0.74 -1.53
N HIS A 123 -3.80 -0.52 -1.12
CA HIS A 123 -4.79 -1.42 -1.70
C HIS A 123 -6.22 -0.89 -1.55
N LYS A 124 -6.55 -0.35 -0.38
CA LYS A 124 -7.85 0.30 -0.15
C LYS A 124 -8.06 1.52 -1.04
N ALA A 125 -7.04 2.38 -1.18
CA ALA A 125 -7.11 3.55 -2.04
C ALA A 125 -7.23 3.19 -3.53
N GLU A 126 -6.65 2.07 -3.95
CA GLU A 126 -6.83 1.51 -5.30
C GLU A 126 -8.24 0.95 -5.54
N LEU A 127 -8.85 0.32 -4.53
CA LEU A 127 -10.23 -0.19 -4.57
C LEU A 127 -11.27 0.94 -4.58
N ASP A 128 -11.05 1.96 -3.75
CA ASP A 128 -11.92 3.14 -3.64
C ASP A 128 -11.80 4.06 -4.89
N ARG A 129 -10.86 3.76 -5.80
CA ARG A 129 -10.74 4.45 -7.09
C ARG A 129 -12.01 4.17 -7.92
N PRO A 130 -12.77 5.21 -8.32
CA PRO A 130 -13.88 5.02 -9.22
C PRO A 130 -13.36 4.52 -10.58
N GLN A 131 -13.62 3.26 -10.89
CA GLN A 131 -13.21 2.59 -12.14
C GLN A 131 -13.78 3.24 -13.42
N GLY A 132 -14.66 4.25 -13.29
CA GLY A 132 -15.21 5.00 -14.41
C GLY A 132 -15.05 6.51 -14.30
N GLY A 133 -14.17 7.04 -13.45
CA GLY A 133 -14.06 8.49 -13.26
C GLY A 133 -13.65 9.25 -14.52
N GLY A 134 -12.77 8.66 -15.35
CA GLY A 134 -12.38 9.25 -16.64
C GLY A 134 -13.51 9.20 -17.67
N GLU A 135 -14.19 8.06 -17.80
CA GLU A 135 -15.30 7.88 -18.76
C GLU A 135 -16.55 8.66 -18.35
N ARG A 136 -16.87 8.69 -17.05
CA ARG A 136 -17.98 9.50 -16.52
C ARG A 136 -17.66 10.99 -16.55
N SER A 137 -16.44 11.41 -16.22
CA SER A 137 -16.06 12.83 -16.31
C SER A 137 -16.02 13.30 -17.76
N THR A 138 -15.60 12.45 -18.70
CA THR A 138 -15.63 12.77 -20.13
C THR A 138 -17.05 12.72 -20.69
N GLU A 139 -17.86 11.71 -20.38
CA GLU A 139 -19.29 11.67 -20.73
C GLU A 139 -20.06 12.86 -20.17
N GLN A 140 -19.76 13.26 -18.95
CA GLN A 140 -20.44 14.38 -18.29
C GLN A 140 -19.97 15.72 -18.87
N ALA A 141 -18.67 15.88 -19.13
CA ALA A 141 -18.15 17.01 -19.90
C ALA A 141 -18.76 17.07 -21.32
N TRP A 142 -18.93 15.94 -22.01
CA TRP A 142 -19.57 15.88 -23.33
C TRP A 142 -21.07 16.18 -23.27
N ARG A 143 -21.78 15.75 -22.23
CA ARG A 143 -23.20 16.07 -22.02
C ARG A 143 -23.41 17.56 -21.75
N ASP A 144 -22.54 18.18 -20.96
CA ASP A 144 -22.60 19.62 -20.68
C ASP A 144 -22.29 20.44 -21.94
N LEU A 145 -21.37 19.97 -22.79
CA LEU A 145 -21.01 20.59 -24.07
C LEU A 145 -22.14 20.45 -25.10
N GLN A 146 -22.83 19.31 -25.16
CA GLN A 146 -24.05 19.13 -25.96
C GLN A 146 -25.20 20.01 -25.48
N ALA A 147 -25.40 20.15 -24.16
CA ALA A 147 -26.42 21.04 -23.60
C ALA A 147 -26.14 22.52 -23.92
N ALA A 148 -24.87 22.89 -24.10
CA ALA A 148 -24.42 24.19 -24.58
C ALA A 148 -24.39 24.33 -26.12
N GLY A 149 -24.82 23.31 -26.86
CA GLY A 149 -24.96 23.32 -28.32
C GLY A 149 -23.70 22.97 -29.12
N GLY A 150 -22.67 22.39 -28.49
CA GLY A 150 -21.50 21.90 -29.21
C GLY A 150 -21.66 20.47 -29.71
N GLU A 151 -21.15 20.21 -30.91
CA GLU A 151 -21.23 18.90 -31.56
C GLU A 151 -20.09 17.98 -31.11
N ARG A 152 -20.45 16.75 -30.74
CA ARG A 152 -19.50 15.68 -30.40
C ARG A 152 -18.91 15.09 -31.69
N PRO A 153 -17.59 15.08 -31.90
CA PRO A 153 -17.00 14.49 -33.10
C PRO A 153 -17.21 12.97 -33.13
N GLY A 154 -17.73 12.45 -34.24
CA GLY A 154 -17.76 11.00 -34.53
C GLY A 154 -18.99 10.24 -34.04
N VAL A 155 -20.09 10.91 -33.69
CA VAL A 155 -21.37 10.25 -33.39
C VAL A 155 -22.43 10.75 -34.36
N ASP A 156 -22.88 9.88 -35.26
CA ASP A 156 -24.03 10.18 -36.13
C ASP A 156 -25.30 10.22 -35.26
N LEU A 157 -25.89 11.40 -35.14
CA LEU A 157 -27.12 11.64 -34.38
C LEU A 157 -28.26 10.71 -34.82
N ARG A 158 -28.23 10.23 -36.07
CA ARG A 158 -29.20 9.24 -36.57
C ARG A 158 -29.02 7.88 -35.93
N ASP A 159 -27.77 7.44 -35.73
CA ASP A 159 -27.48 6.14 -35.13
C ASP A 159 -27.81 6.10 -33.63
N GLU A 160 -27.61 7.21 -32.92
CA GLU A 160 -28.04 7.32 -31.52
C GLU A 160 -29.57 7.35 -31.37
N LEU A 161 -30.26 8.07 -32.25
CA LEU A 161 -31.72 8.11 -32.24
C LEU A 161 -32.28 6.71 -32.51
N LEU A 162 -31.74 6.01 -33.51
CA LEU A 162 -32.11 4.64 -33.86
C LEU A 162 -31.88 3.66 -32.70
N LYS A 163 -30.74 3.76 -32.01
CA LYS A 163 -30.46 2.97 -30.80
C LYS A 163 -31.46 3.26 -29.68
N SER A 164 -31.80 4.53 -29.45
CA SER A 164 -32.77 4.90 -28.42
C SER A 164 -34.18 4.36 -28.71
N GLU A 165 -34.58 4.35 -29.99
CA GLU A 165 -35.87 3.79 -30.44
C GLU A 165 -35.89 2.27 -30.26
N MET A 166 -34.79 1.58 -30.59
CA MET A 166 -34.68 0.13 -30.38
C MET A 166 -34.69 -0.24 -28.89
N ASP A 167 -34.01 0.52 -28.03
CA ASP A 167 -33.99 0.30 -26.58
C ASP A 167 -35.35 0.57 -25.93
N ARG A 168 -36.13 1.50 -26.49
CA ARG A 168 -37.51 1.75 -26.08
C ARG A 168 -38.41 0.58 -26.49
N ALA A 169 -38.34 0.16 -27.75
CA ALA A 169 -39.11 -0.98 -28.24
C ALA A 169 -38.80 -2.28 -27.47
N ALA A 170 -37.52 -2.51 -27.10
CA ALA A 170 -37.13 -3.66 -26.30
C ALA A 170 -37.73 -3.64 -24.88
N ARG A 171 -37.80 -2.47 -24.25
CA ARG A 171 -38.42 -2.29 -22.93
C ARG A 171 -39.94 -2.48 -22.97
N GLU A 172 -40.60 -1.93 -24.00
CA GLU A 172 -42.04 -2.10 -24.19
C GLU A 172 -42.38 -3.58 -24.43
N ALA A 173 -41.62 -4.28 -25.27
CA ALA A 173 -41.80 -5.72 -25.50
C ALA A 173 -41.51 -6.60 -24.27
N ALA A 174 -40.61 -6.17 -23.37
CA ALA A 174 -40.37 -6.85 -22.11
C ALA A 174 -41.52 -6.64 -21.12
N ALA A 175 -42.06 -5.42 -21.05
CA ALA A 175 -43.22 -5.10 -20.22
C ALA A 175 -44.48 -5.85 -20.67
N GLU A 176 -44.71 -5.96 -21.99
CA GLU A 176 -45.83 -6.74 -22.53
C GLU A 176 -45.72 -8.23 -22.18
N ARG A 177 -44.52 -8.82 -22.25
CA ARG A 177 -44.30 -10.20 -21.82
C ARG A 177 -44.62 -10.41 -20.34
N GLN A 178 -44.19 -9.48 -19.48
CA GLN A 178 -44.50 -9.52 -18.05
C GLN A 178 -46.01 -9.39 -17.80
N LEU A 179 -46.71 -8.51 -18.52
CA LEU A 179 -48.16 -8.35 -18.42
C LEU A 179 -48.90 -9.61 -18.90
N GLU A 180 -48.48 -10.25 -19.98
CA GLU A 180 -49.08 -11.49 -20.47
C GLU A 180 -48.85 -12.67 -19.50
N GLU A 181 -47.68 -12.74 -18.87
CA GLU A 181 -47.43 -13.71 -17.79
C GLU A 181 -48.31 -13.46 -16.57
N MET A 182 -48.52 -12.20 -16.16
CA MET A 182 -49.43 -11.84 -15.08
C MET A 182 -50.89 -12.17 -15.43
N LYS A 183 -51.34 -11.86 -16.65
CA LYS A 183 -52.70 -12.20 -17.13
C LYS A 183 -52.93 -13.72 -17.17
N LYS A 184 -51.94 -14.51 -17.60
CA LYS A 184 -52.04 -15.98 -17.58
C LYS A 184 -52.14 -16.55 -16.17
N LYS A 185 -51.43 -15.97 -15.20
CA LYS A 185 -51.54 -16.35 -13.79
C LYS A 185 -52.92 -16.00 -13.22
N LEU A 186 -53.47 -14.82 -13.55
CA LEU A 186 -54.80 -14.39 -13.08
C LEU A 186 -55.98 -15.17 -13.68
N ARG A 187 -55.80 -15.83 -14.83
CA ARG A 187 -56.82 -16.66 -15.49
C ARG A 187 -56.85 -18.12 -15.03
N LYS A 188 -55.88 -18.52 -14.19
CA LYS A 188 -55.70 -19.91 -13.73
C LYS A 188 -56.13 -20.11 -12.27
N ASP A 189 -56.50 -19.02 -11.58
CA ASP A 189 -57.26 -19.00 -10.33
C ASP A 189 -58.75 -18.73 -10.64
#